data_AF-A0A951SXV4-F1
#
_entry.id   AF-A0A951SXV4-F1
#
_cell.length_a   1.000
_cell.length_b   1.000
_cell.length_c   1.000
_cell.angle_alpha   90.00
_cell.angle_beta   90.00
_cell.angle_gamma   90.00
#
_symmetry.space_group_name_H-M   'P 1'
#
loop_
_entity.id
_entity.type
_entity.pdbx_description
1 polymer ?
#
loop_
_entity_poly.entity_id
_entity_poly.type
_entity_poly.pdbx_seq_one_letter_code
_entity_poly.pdbx_strand_id
1 'polypeptide(L)'
;MLRLKDYAHIEDSHIADEGNLTVSMTYDPQIRYTISEALNTEKDTLEELFKDNILNTEFDTDTNANTTDFIELDDQSSIAHNIVLESRSRRFHRSNFFSVPLKGSRDWNRTRHYSLEIGMIDYQKEHHFFNEAFHIILNREDLEKVVQLNSLVANRDENQTEGQKRSAQYSTIIIETLDTIANDILTEDFPGASPKEIFLYHIGPIAFRSILISILRSQQIGDIFYVNASNQIVRILPELVITKLLIDWWIERFENLDIEEVDSYLNYSRTIEFLRSEFLLSYEKAREIRRSEEPTASYRSFDDWLRKNRNRIFGRRKYSIFQRFFPDLLFQMNEESIHS
;
A
#
# COMPACT_ATOMS: atom_id res chain seq x y z
N MET A 1 27.82 8.72 1.66
CA MET A 1 28.53 7.90 2.69
C MET A 1 29.10 8.86 3.74
N LEU A 2 28.36 9.16 4.82
CA LEU A 2 28.76 10.13 5.85
C LEU A 2 29.42 9.42 7.04
N ARG A 3 30.56 9.95 7.49
CA ARG A 3 31.46 9.32 8.48
C ARG A 3 30.96 9.60 9.89
N LEU A 4 30.56 8.55 10.61
CA LEU A 4 30.10 8.57 12.01
C LEU A 4 31.08 9.16 13.05
N LYS A 5 32.30 9.55 12.65
CA LYS A 5 33.34 10.02 13.57
C LYS A 5 33.14 11.47 14.04
N ASP A 6 32.29 12.23 13.38
CA ASP A 6 32.21 13.69 13.60
C ASP A 6 31.18 14.09 14.68
N TYR A 7 30.45 13.13 15.27
CA TYR A 7 29.28 13.43 16.13
C TYR A 7 29.24 12.65 17.45
N ALA A 8 30.36 12.04 17.85
CA ALA A 8 30.42 11.29 19.09
C ALA A 8 31.69 11.69 19.87
N HIS A 9 31.51 12.35 21.01
CA HIS A 9 32.59 12.63 21.94
C HIS A 9 32.73 11.48 22.94
N ILE A 10 33.94 10.91 23.01
CA ILE A 10 34.32 9.91 24.00
C ILE A 10 34.81 10.69 25.22
N GLU A 11 34.09 10.61 26.34
CA GLU A 11 34.44 11.38 27.54
C GLU A 11 35.45 10.64 28.43
N ASP A 12 35.47 9.31 28.46
CA ASP A 12 36.53 8.55 29.14
C ASP A 12 36.58 7.07 28.71
N SER A 13 37.78 6.50 28.75
CA SER A 13 38.03 5.07 28.55
C SER A 13 38.78 4.49 29.75
N HIS A 14 38.16 3.53 30.45
CA HIS A 14 38.84 2.77 31.50
C HIS A 14 38.99 1.31 31.10
N ILE A 15 40.19 0.79 31.33
CA ILE A 15 40.50 -0.64 31.25
C ILE A 15 40.25 -1.18 32.65
N ALA A 16 39.27 -2.05 32.82
CA ALA A 16 39.10 -2.80 34.06
C ALA A 16 40.16 -3.93 34.11
N ASP A 17 40.60 -4.31 35.32
CA ASP A 17 41.70 -5.26 35.57
C ASP A 17 41.51 -6.67 34.96
N GLU A 18 40.35 -6.98 34.37
CA GLU A 18 40.07 -8.21 33.62
C GLU A 18 40.20 -8.05 32.08
N GLY A 19 40.77 -6.94 31.60
CA GLY A 19 41.09 -6.77 30.18
C GLY A 19 39.92 -6.33 29.29
N ASN A 20 38.78 -5.95 29.86
CA ASN A 20 37.65 -5.39 29.12
C ASN A 20 37.71 -3.85 29.12
N LEU A 21 37.69 -3.27 27.92
CA LEU A 21 37.61 -1.82 27.69
C LEU A 21 36.15 -1.38 27.81
N THR A 22 35.86 -0.50 28.75
CA THR A 22 34.52 0.11 28.89
C THR A 22 34.60 1.56 28.44
N VAL A 23 33.79 1.94 27.44
CA VAL A 23 33.74 3.29 26.88
C VAL A 23 32.38 3.90 27.20
N SER A 24 32.39 5.04 27.89
CA SER A 24 31.21 5.88 28.10
C SER A 24 31.10 6.87 26.96
N MET A 25 29.96 6.88 26.25
CA MET A 25 29.67 7.86 25.21
C MET A 25 28.41 8.63 25.57
N THR A 26 28.51 9.95 25.54
CA THR A 26 27.42 10.89 25.83
C THR A 26 27.02 11.53 24.51
N TYR A 27 25.75 11.39 24.13
CA TYR A 27 25.21 11.95 22.89
C TYR A 27 24.42 13.21 23.23
N ASP A 28 24.83 14.36 22.68
CA ASP A 28 24.12 15.62 22.84
C ASP A 28 23.10 15.79 21.70
N PRO A 29 21.78 15.70 21.97
CA PRO A 29 20.77 15.67 20.91
C PRO A 29 20.34 17.06 20.43
N GLN A 30 21.10 18.12 20.67
CA GLN A 30 20.75 19.46 20.19
C GLN A 30 21.20 19.71 18.74
N ILE A 31 20.52 19.09 17.78
CA ILE A 31 20.49 19.61 16.40
C ILE A 31 19.04 19.74 15.95
N ARG A 32 18.55 20.99 15.90
CA ARG A 32 17.34 21.36 15.15
C ARG A 32 17.70 21.30 13.67
N TYR A 33 17.24 20.28 12.95
CA TYR A 33 17.31 20.26 11.50
C TYR A 33 16.28 21.23 10.93
N THR A 34 16.73 22.35 10.36
CA THR A 34 15.90 23.16 9.47
C THR A 34 15.96 22.60 8.06
N ILE A 35 14.78 22.30 7.49
CA ILE A 35 14.53 21.71 6.17
C ILE A 35 15.35 22.37 5.04
N SER A 36 15.70 23.65 5.19
CA SER A 36 16.47 24.43 4.23
C SER A 36 17.92 23.97 4.02
N GLU A 37 18.59 23.36 5.00
CA GLU A 37 19.99 22.91 4.84
C GLU A 37 20.11 21.55 4.14
N ALA A 38 19.12 20.66 4.32
CA ALA A 38 19.07 19.37 3.63
C ALA A 38 18.76 19.53 2.12
N LEU A 39 17.92 20.51 1.77
CA LEU A 39 17.52 20.75 0.37
C LEU A 39 18.64 21.31 -0.51
N ASN A 40 19.64 21.98 0.07
CA ASN A 40 20.73 22.60 -0.69
C ASN A 40 21.89 21.64 -0.99
N THR A 41 22.01 20.52 -0.27
CA THR A 41 23.08 19.54 -0.48
C THR A 41 22.70 18.44 -1.49
N GLU A 42 21.41 18.26 -1.79
CA GLU A 42 20.91 17.22 -2.72
C GLU A 42 20.68 17.70 -4.16
N LYS A 43 20.73 19.01 -4.42
CA LYS A 43 20.59 19.53 -5.80
C LYS A 43 21.76 19.16 -6.70
N ASP A 44 22.98 19.17 -6.15
CA ASP A 44 24.20 18.87 -6.93
C ASP A 44 24.39 17.37 -7.19
N THR A 45 23.80 16.49 -6.38
CA THR A 45 23.92 15.02 -6.53
C THR A 45 22.91 14.42 -7.51
N LEU A 46 21.76 15.06 -7.72
CA LEU A 46 20.79 14.63 -8.71
C LEU A 46 21.27 14.88 -10.15
N GLU A 47 21.94 16.01 -10.42
CA GLU A 47 22.48 16.31 -11.76
C GLU A 47 23.62 15.35 -12.19
N GLU A 48 24.38 14.79 -11.25
CA GLU A 48 25.41 13.79 -11.53
C GLU A 48 24.81 12.40 -11.88
N LEU A 49 23.76 11.97 -11.18
CA LEU A 49 23.09 10.67 -11.42
C LEU A 49 22.41 10.57 -12.80
N PHE A 50 22.03 11.69 -13.41
CA PHE A 50 21.45 11.70 -14.76
C PHE A 50 22.51 11.72 -15.88
N LYS A 51 23.78 12.06 -15.59
CA LYS A 51 24.87 12.00 -16.58
C LYS A 51 25.42 10.59 -16.78
N ASP A 52 25.46 9.78 -15.71
CA ASP A 52 26.06 8.44 -15.74
C ASP A 52 25.18 7.39 -16.44
N ASN A 53 23.86 7.62 -16.58
CA ASN A 53 22.95 6.70 -17.24
C ASN A 53 22.90 6.82 -18.78
N ILE A 54 23.62 7.78 -19.38
CA ILE A 54 23.64 7.98 -20.84
C ILE A 54 24.80 7.23 -21.52
N LEU A 55 25.80 6.75 -20.76
CA LEU A 55 27.04 6.19 -21.32
C LEU A 55 27.13 4.65 -21.32
N ASN A 56 26.17 3.91 -20.77
CA ASN A 56 26.27 2.44 -20.61
C ASN A 56 25.17 1.66 -21.35
N THR A 57 25.02 1.93 -22.65
CA THR A 57 24.25 1.05 -23.55
C THR A 57 25.08 0.70 -24.78
N GLU A 58 26.08 -0.17 -24.59
CA GLU A 58 26.58 -1.04 -25.65
C GLU A 58 26.59 -2.50 -25.18
N PHE A 59 26.23 -3.35 -26.12
CA PHE A 59 25.98 -4.80 -26.12
C PHE A 59 26.92 -5.67 -25.26
N ASP A 60 26.37 -6.74 -24.67
CA ASP A 60 26.82 -8.09 -25.05
C ASP A 60 25.84 -9.22 -24.68
N THR A 61 25.81 -10.20 -25.57
CA THR A 61 24.92 -11.37 -25.64
C THR A 61 25.52 -12.62 -24.98
N ASP A 62 24.61 -13.49 -24.52
CA ASP A 62 24.69 -14.96 -24.41
C ASP A 62 25.35 -15.71 -23.22
N THR A 63 24.58 -16.73 -22.78
CA THR A 63 24.92 -18.02 -22.16
C THR A 63 25.42 -18.10 -20.71
N ASN A 64 24.58 -18.61 -19.79
CA ASN A 64 24.49 -20.04 -19.45
C ASN A 64 23.59 -20.35 -18.25
N ALA A 65 22.98 -21.54 -18.31
CA ALA A 65 22.03 -22.08 -17.37
C ALA A 65 22.66 -22.72 -16.12
N ASN A 66 21.79 -22.85 -15.12
CA ASN A 66 21.76 -23.81 -14.01
C ASN A 66 22.52 -23.51 -12.69
N THR A 67 21.70 -23.64 -11.63
CA THR A 67 21.96 -24.14 -10.28
C THR A 67 22.00 -23.08 -9.19
N THR A 68 20.86 -22.89 -8.52
CA THR A 68 20.83 -22.40 -7.14
C THR A 68 19.86 -23.26 -6.35
N ASP A 69 20.45 -24.08 -5.49
CA ASP A 69 19.81 -24.95 -4.54
C ASP A 69 18.86 -24.17 -3.60
N PHE A 70 17.65 -24.69 -3.45
CA PHE A 70 16.75 -24.33 -2.37
C PHE A 70 17.31 -24.90 -1.07
N ILE A 71 17.78 -24.03 -0.18
CA ILE A 71 17.97 -24.40 1.23
C ILE A 71 16.66 -24.07 1.94
N GLU A 72 15.86 -25.11 2.21
CA GLU A 72 14.89 -25.11 3.31
C GLU A 72 15.66 -24.94 4.62
N LEU A 73 15.45 -23.80 5.30
CA LEU A 73 15.89 -23.62 6.69
C LEU A 73 14.67 -23.68 7.58
N ASP A 74 14.57 -24.82 8.24
CA ASP A 74 13.58 -25.20 9.24
C ASP A 74 13.63 -24.26 10.45
N ASP A 75 12.45 -24.12 11.04
CA ASP A 75 11.97 -23.00 11.84
C ASP A 75 12.23 -23.24 13.34
N GLN A 76 13.37 -22.81 13.94
CA GLN A 76 13.55 -22.75 15.41
C GLN A 76 14.53 -21.67 15.92
N SER A 77 14.50 -20.44 15.39
CA SER A 77 15.16 -19.30 16.06
C SER A 77 14.14 -18.47 16.83
N SER A 78 14.23 -18.51 18.16
CA SER A 78 13.41 -17.77 19.12
C SER A 78 12.99 -16.39 18.61
N ILE A 79 11.68 -16.19 18.49
CA ILE A 79 10.99 -14.97 18.03
C ILE A 79 11.56 -13.69 18.69
N ALA A 80 12.02 -13.78 19.93
CA ALA A 80 12.62 -12.67 20.67
C ALA A 80 13.95 -12.17 20.08
N HIS A 81 14.76 -13.04 19.46
CA HIS A 81 16.06 -12.65 18.89
C HIS A 81 15.93 -11.95 17.53
N ASN A 82 14.88 -12.29 16.76
CA ASN A 82 14.52 -11.58 15.52
C ASN A 82 13.93 -10.19 15.79
N ILE A 83 13.18 -10.01 16.88
CA ILE A 83 12.61 -8.71 17.29
C ILE A 83 13.70 -7.68 17.67
N VAL A 84 14.82 -8.13 18.26
CA VAL A 84 15.88 -7.21 18.74
C VAL A 84 16.78 -6.73 17.59
N LEU A 85 17.09 -7.58 16.60
CA LEU A 85 17.87 -7.17 15.41
C LEU A 85 17.04 -6.38 14.39
N GLU A 86 15.73 -6.65 14.25
CA GLU A 86 14.80 -5.82 13.47
C GLU A 86 14.76 -4.35 13.97
N SER A 87 15.03 -4.11 15.26
CA SER A 87 14.81 -2.81 15.89
C SER A 87 15.89 -1.75 15.57
N ARG A 88 17.08 -2.14 15.09
CA ARG A 88 18.15 -1.20 14.69
C ARG A 88 18.15 -0.92 13.19
N SER A 89 18.04 -1.95 12.35
CA SER A 89 17.94 -1.80 10.89
C SER A 89 16.61 -1.13 10.48
N ARG A 90 15.47 -1.42 11.11
CA ARG A 90 14.23 -0.68 10.84
C ARG A 90 14.27 0.79 11.28
N ARG A 91 15.03 1.16 12.31
CA ARG A 91 15.15 2.58 12.71
C ARG A 91 15.91 3.42 11.69
N PHE A 92 16.91 2.85 11.03
CA PHE A 92 17.62 3.50 9.92
C PHE A 92 16.84 3.46 8.60
N HIS A 93 15.91 2.51 8.40
CA HIS A 93 15.11 2.41 7.18
C HIS A 93 13.74 3.09 7.24
N ARG A 94 13.17 3.38 8.42
CA ARG A 94 11.88 4.09 8.55
C ARG A 94 11.86 5.50 7.96
N SER A 95 13.02 6.14 7.76
CA SER A 95 13.11 7.44 7.08
C SER A 95 12.82 7.36 5.58
N ASN A 96 12.82 6.16 4.98
CA ASN A 96 12.72 5.98 3.53
C ASN A 96 11.34 5.48 3.08
N PHE A 97 10.38 5.36 3.99
CA PHE A 97 9.04 4.87 3.67
C PHE A 97 7.96 5.77 4.28
N PHE A 98 6.85 5.91 3.56
CA PHE A 98 5.60 6.32 4.19
C PHE A 98 4.85 5.07 4.62
N SER A 99 4.40 5.02 5.87
CA SER A 99 3.79 3.82 6.44
C SER A 99 2.63 4.15 7.36
N VAL A 100 1.60 3.30 7.38
CA VAL A 100 0.58 3.35 8.43
C VAL A 100 1.21 2.93 9.77
N PRO A 101 1.06 3.73 10.85
CA PRO A 101 1.47 3.32 12.17
C PRO A 101 0.59 2.16 12.65
N LEU A 102 1.23 1.06 13.02
CA LEU A 102 0.55 -0.08 13.63
C LEU A 102 -0.04 0.36 14.98
N LYS A 103 -1.34 0.16 15.17
CA LYS A 103 -2.01 0.28 16.47
C LYS A 103 -2.27 -1.11 17.01
N GLY A 104 -2.18 -1.24 18.32
CA GLY A 104 -2.27 -2.53 18.99
C GLY A 104 -0.93 -3.25 19.09
N SER A 105 -0.84 -4.07 20.12
CA SER A 105 0.33 -4.86 20.50
C SER A 105 0.15 -6.35 20.23
N ARG A 106 -1.09 -6.79 19.99
CA ARG A 106 -1.44 -8.21 19.79
C ARG A 106 -1.01 -8.72 18.42
N ASP A 107 -0.73 -10.01 18.35
CA ASP A 107 -0.18 -10.65 17.14
C ASP A 107 -1.10 -10.52 15.92
N TRP A 108 -2.43 -10.57 16.12
CA TRP A 108 -3.39 -10.39 15.03
C TRP A 108 -3.37 -8.97 14.43
N ASN A 109 -2.95 -7.97 15.20
CA ASN A 109 -2.79 -6.57 14.75
C ASN A 109 -1.42 -6.33 14.07
N ARG A 110 -0.49 -7.28 14.15
CA ARG A 110 0.88 -7.18 13.60
C ARG A 110 1.07 -7.96 12.30
N THR A 111 -0.01 -8.31 11.63
CA THR A 111 0.04 -9.00 10.35
C THR A 111 0.28 -8.02 9.20
N ARG A 112 0.70 -8.56 8.03
CA ARG A 112 0.87 -7.77 6.79
C ARG A 112 -0.36 -6.93 6.43
N HIS A 113 -1.55 -7.35 6.84
CA HIS A 113 -2.78 -6.63 6.48
C HIS A 113 -2.94 -5.27 7.16
N TYR A 114 -2.16 -4.99 8.20
CA TYR A 114 -2.12 -3.71 8.90
C TYR A 114 -0.91 -2.85 8.52
N SER A 115 0.11 -3.44 7.88
CA SER A 115 1.31 -2.75 7.42
C SER A 115 1.15 -2.39 5.94
N LEU A 116 0.79 -1.13 5.70
CA LEU A 116 0.80 -0.54 4.37
C LEU A 116 1.97 0.45 4.30
N GLU A 117 2.90 0.19 3.39
CA GLU A 117 4.15 0.93 3.26
C GLU A 117 4.44 1.24 1.79
N ILE A 118 4.97 2.43 1.52
CA ILE A 118 5.45 2.84 0.19
C ILE A 118 6.86 3.42 0.30
N GLY A 119 7.73 3.06 -0.64
CA GLY A 119 9.07 3.63 -0.72
C GLY A 119 9.01 5.11 -1.10
N MET A 120 9.74 5.96 -0.39
CA MET A 120 9.76 7.40 -0.61
C MET A 120 10.30 7.75 -2.01
N ILE A 121 11.31 7.02 -2.50
CA ILE A 121 11.88 7.21 -3.84
C ILE A 121 10.85 6.85 -4.92
N ASP A 122 10.15 5.74 -4.76
CA ASP A 122 9.14 5.29 -5.73
C ASP A 122 7.95 6.25 -5.76
N TYR A 123 7.52 6.71 -4.57
CA TYR A 123 6.51 7.76 -4.45
C TYR A 123 6.96 9.05 -5.14
N GLN A 124 8.20 9.52 -4.89
CA GLN A 124 8.70 10.75 -5.51
C GLN A 124 8.75 10.65 -7.04
N LYS A 125 9.15 9.50 -7.59
CA LYS A 125 9.14 9.25 -9.03
C LYS A 125 7.72 9.32 -9.61
N GLU A 126 6.76 8.63 -9.00
CA GLU A 126 5.39 8.65 -9.51
C GLU A 126 4.70 10.01 -9.28
N HIS A 127 4.99 10.67 -8.16
CA HIS A 127 4.53 12.02 -7.86
C HIS A 127 5.10 13.06 -8.84
N HIS A 128 6.32 12.84 -9.34
CA HIS A 128 6.87 13.65 -10.42
C HIS A 128 6.04 13.47 -11.71
N PHE A 129 5.72 12.23 -12.12
CA PHE A 129 4.82 12.01 -13.27
C PHE A 129 3.43 12.62 -13.07
N PHE A 130 2.91 12.57 -11.85
CA PHE A 130 1.67 13.25 -11.48
C PHE A 130 1.78 14.76 -11.69
N ASN A 131 2.85 15.37 -11.19
CA ASN A 131 3.08 16.80 -11.37
C ASN A 131 3.34 17.16 -12.83
N GLU A 132 3.92 16.30 -13.65
CA GLU A 132 4.14 16.56 -15.07
C GLU A 132 2.90 16.27 -15.94
N ALA A 133 1.82 15.76 -15.34
CA ALA A 133 0.62 15.43 -16.07
C ALA A 133 0.02 16.65 -16.77
N PHE A 134 -0.28 16.50 -18.06
CA PHE A 134 -0.95 17.51 -18.87
C PHE A 134 -2.47 17.33 -18.88
N HIS A 135 -2.97 16.17 -18.43
CA HIS A 135 -4.40 15.90 -18.30
C HIS A 135 -4.65 14.90 -17.16
N ILE A 136 -5.69 15.15 -16.36
CA ILE A 136 -6.15 14.27 -15.28
C ILE A 136 -7.63 13.98 -15.46
N ILE A 137 -8.03 12.71 -15.35
CA ILE A 137 -9.44 12.31 -15.36
C ILE A 137 -10.01 12.37 -13.96
N LEU A 138 -10.76 13.43 -13.63
CA LEU A 138 -11.46 13.54 -12.34
C LEU A 138 -12.96 13.26 -12.44
N ASN A 139 -13.52 13.36 -13.65
CA ASN A 139 -14.95 13.19 -13.90
C ASN A 139 -15.20 12.74 -15.35
N ARG A 140 -16.48 12.61 -15.71
CA ARG A 140 -16.89 12.20 -17.06
C ARG A 140 -16.49 13.20 -18.15
N GLU A 141 -16.52 14.50 -17.87
CA GLU A 141 -16.14 15.51 -18.86
C GLU A 141 -14.66 15.41 -19.20
N ASP A 142 -13.81 15.12 -18.21
CA ASP A 142 -12.38 14.89 -18.43
C ASP A 142 -12.10 13.60 -19.19
N LEU A 143 -12.93 12.57 -18.99
CA LEU A 143 -12.87 11.33 -19.76
C LEU A 143 -13.20 11.57 -21.24
N GLU A 144 -14.20 12.40 -21.54
CA GLU A 144 -14.60 12.71 -22.92
C GLU A 144 -13.49 13.48 -23.68
N LYS A 145 -12.68 14.28 -22.98
CA LYS A 145 -11.53 15.01 -23.55
C LYS A 145 -10.37 14.10 -23.98
N VAL A 146 -10.33 12.84 -23.55
CA VAL A 146 -9.27 11.87 -23.92
C VAL A 146 -9.20 11.62 -25.43
N VAL A 147 -10.27 11.87 -26.18
CA VAL A 147 -10.24 11.77 -27.66
C VAL A 147 -9.33 12.83 -28.29
N GLN A 148 -9.01 13.91 -27.57
CA GLN A 148 -8.26 15.07 -28.07
C GLN A 148 -6.87 15.21 -27.42
N LEU A 149 -6.27 14.12 -26.95
CA LEU A 149 -4.98 14.14 -26.23
C LEU A 149 -3.88 14.93 -26.95
N ASN A 150 -3.73 14.78 -28.27
CA ASN A 150 -2.70 15.52 -29.02
C ASN A 150 -2.89 17.05 -28.94
N SER A 151 -4.14 17.52 -28.91
CA SER A 151 -4.46 18.94 -28.72
C SER A 151 -4.14 19.39 -27.30
N LEU A 152 -4.44 18.56 -26.30
CA LEU A 152 -4.14 18.84 -24.89
C LEU A 152 -2.63 18.92 -24.65
N VAL A 153 -1.84 18.03 -25.25
CA VAL A 153 -0.37 18.08 -25.19
C VAL A 153 0.17 19.35 -25.86
N ALA A 154 -0.34 19.71 -27.03
CA ALA A 154 0.10 20.90 -27.76
C ALA A 154 -0.22 22.21 -27.02
N ASN A 155 -1.34 22.23 -26.28
CA ASN A 155 -1.78 23.38 -25.49
C ASN A 155 -1.32 23.33 -24.03
N ARG A 156 -0.38 22.43 -23.68
CA ARG A 156 0.09 22.32 -22.30
C ARG A 156 0.77 23.62 -21.89
N ASP A 157 0.45 24.07 -20.68
CA ASP A 157 1.10 25.24 -20.09
C ASP A 157 2.47 24.83 -19.55
N GLU A 158 3.53 25.38 -20.14
CA GLU A 158 4.92 25.09 -19.77
C GLU A 158 5.29 25.64 -18.39
N ASN A 159 4.55 26.62 -17.87
CA ASN A 159 4.85 27.24 -16.57
C ASN A 159 4.13 26.55 -15.41
N GLN A 160 2.96 25.95 -15.68
CA GLN A 160 2.18 25.26 -14.66
C GLN A 160 1.32 24.16 -15.29
N THR A 161 1.70 22.92 -15.02
CA THR A 161 1.03 21.73 -15.54
C THR A 161 -0.36 21.54 -14.96
N GLU A 162 -1.15 20.69 -15.59
CA GLU A 162 -2.49 20.36 -15.12
C GLU A 162 -2.42 19.62 -13.77
N GLY A 163 -1.45 18.70 -13.64
CA GLY A 163 -1.12 18.01 -12.40
C GLY A 163 -0.94 18.94 -11.20
N GLN A 164 -0.15 19.99 -11.37
CA GLN A 164 0.05 21.00 -10.33
C GLN A 164 -1.22 21.82 -10.04
N LYS A 165 -1.97 22.20 -11.08
CA LYS A 165 -3.21 22.98 -10.95
C LYS A 165 -4.31 22.22 -10.21
N ARG A 166 -4.43 20.91 -10.44
CA ARG A 166 -5.54 20.09 -9.95
C ARG A 166 -5.16 19.12 -8.84
N SER A 167 -3.93 19.15 -8.35
CA SER A 167 -3.46 18.31 -7.24
C SER A 167 -4.40 18.33 -6.01
N ALA A 168 -4.87 19.53 -5.63
CA ALA A 168 -5.81 19.67 -4.51
C ALA A 168 -7.17 19.01 -4.81
N GLN A 169 -7.71 19.23 -6.02
CA GLN A 169 -8.98 18.62 -6.44
C GLN A 169 -8.87 17.10 -6.51
N TYR A 170 -7.75 16.58 -7.01
CA TYR A 170 -7.45 15.15 -7.03
C TYR A 170 -7.48 14.57 -5.61
N SER A 171 -6.76 15.21 -4.69
CA SER A 171 -6.68 14.77 -3.30
C SER A 171 -8.06 14.75 -2.63
N THR A 172 -8.87 15.79 -2.85
CA THR A 172 -10.26 15.85 -2.35
C THR A 172 -11.09 14.68 -2.85
N ILE A 173 -11.06 14.38 -4.15
CA ILE A 173 -11.84 13.26 -4.71
C ILE A 173 -11.43 11.92 -4.11
N ILE A 174 -10.12 11.69 -3.92
CA ILE A 174 -9.64 10.46 -3.30
C ILE A 174 -10.11 10.34 -1.85
N ILE A 175 -10.04 11.43 -1.07
CA ILE A 175 -10.49 11.46 0.33
C ILE A 175 -12.00 11.26 0.43
N GLU A 176 -12.80 11.97 -0.38
CA GLU A 176 -14.26 11.80 -0.43
C GLU A 176 -14.65 10.37 -0.84
N THR A 177 -13.89 9.76 -1.74
CA THR A 177 -14.08 8.36 -2.12
C THR A 177 -13.78 7.41 -0.95
N LEU A 178 -12.72 7.67 -0.17
CA LEU A 178 -12.38 6.89 1.02
C LEU A 178 -13.45 7.02 2.11
N ASP A 179 -13.97 8.22 2.34
CA ASP A 179 -15.06 8.45 3.29
C ASP A 179 -16.35 7.75 2.84
N THR A 180 -16.67 7.80 1.55
CA THR A 180 -17.79 7.07 0.95
C THR A 180 -17.60 5.56 1.14
N ILE A 181 -16.41 5.01 0.87
CA ILE A 181 -16.09 3.60 1.10
C ILE A 181 -16.33 3.22 2.57
N ALA A 182 -15.80 4.01 3.51
CA ALA A 182 -15.95 3.74 4.93
C ALA A 182 -17.42 3.77 5.37
N ASN A 183 -18.17 4.76 4.89
CA ASN A 183 -19.60 4.88 5.19
C ASN A 183 -20.41 3.73 4.59
N ASP A 184 -20.18 3.38 3.33
CA ASP A 184 -20.92 2.31 2.65
C ASP A 184 -20.61 0.94 3.28
N ILE A 185 -19.37 0.72 3.71
CA ILE A 185 -18.99 -0.47 4.48
C ILE A 185 -19.86 -0.59 5.74
N LEU A 186 -20.08 0.52 6.46
CA LEU A 186 -20.81 0.53 7.73
C LEU A 186 -22.34 0.60 7.58
N THR A 187 -22.86 1.01 6.43
CA THR A 187 -24.30 1.29 6.25
C THR A 187 -24.96 0.33 5.27
N GLU A 188 -24.28 -0.05 4.20
CA GLU A 188 -24.81 -0.94 3.16
C GLU A 188 -24.26 -2.35 3.32
N ASP A 189 -22.93 -2.46 3.45
CA ASP A 189 -22.29 -3.77 3.41
C ASP A 189 -22.43 -4.51 4.75
N PHE A 190 -22.15 -3.82 5.85
CA PHE A 190 -22.07 -4.39 7.19
C PHE A 190 -22.80 -3.53 8.23
N PRO A 191 -24.12 -3.27 8.07
CA PRO A 191 -24.89 -2.40 8.96
C PRO A 191 -24.91 -2.81 10.43
N GLY A 192 -24.68 -4.10 10.72
CA GLY A 192 -24.63 -4.66 12.08
C GLY A 192 -23.27 -4.57 12.76
N ALA A 193 -22.23 -4.06 12.09
CA ALA A 193 -20.89 -4.02 12.64
C ALA A 193 -20.79 -3.08 13.86
N SER A 194 -20.20 -3.58 14.96
CA SER A 194 -20.04 -2.81 16.20
C SER A 194 -18.83 -3.31 17.03
N PRO A 195 -18.01 -2.41 17.60
CA PRO A 195 -17.99 -0.95 17.39
C PRO A 195 -17.52 -0.57 15.98
N LYS A 196 -18.13 0.46 15.38
CA LYS A 196 -17.95 0.81 13.95
C LYS A 196 -16.49 1.12 13.57
N GLU A 197 -15.82 2.00 14.31
CA GLU A 197 -14.44 2.39 13.99
C GLU A 197 -13.44 1.26 14.27
N ILE A 198 -13.67 0.46 15.31
CA ILE A 198 -12.87 -0.74 15.60
C ILE A 198 -13.02 -1.78 14.49
N PHE A 199 -14.24 -1.98 14.00
CA PHE A 199 -14.52 -2.84 12.86
C PHE A 199 -13.80 -2.35 11.59
N LEU A 200 -13.90 -1.05 11.26
CA LEU A 200 -13.21 -0.46 10.12
C LEU A 200 -11.70 -0.58 10.23
N TYR A 201 -11.13 -0.30 11.41
CA TYR A 201 -9.71 -0.47 11.66
C TYR A 201 -9.29 -1.92 11.43
N HIS A 202 -10.07 -2.87 11.96
CA HIS A 202 -9.82 -4.27 11.76
C HIS A 202 -10.07 -4.75 10.34
N ILE A 203 -10.64 -3.98 9.40
CA ILE A 203 -10.61 -4.30 7.95
C ILE A 203 -9.21 -4.07 7.35
N GLY A 204 -8.45 -3.13 7.91
CA GLY A 204 -7.06 -2.87 7.55
C GLY A 204 -6.84 -2.04 6.28
N PRO A 205 -5.72 -1.29 6.21
CA PRO A 205 -5.42 -0.35 5.13
C PRO A 205 -5.21 -1.02 3.77
N ILE A 206 -4.70 -2.27 3.73
CA ILE A 206 -4.51 -3.00 2.46
C ILE A 206 -5.84 -3.31 1.77
N ALA A 207 -6.86 -3.69 2.54
CA ALA A 207 -8.19 -3.95 1.99
C ALA A 207 -8.81 -2.65 1.46
N PHE A 208 -8.69 -1.56 2.21
CA PHE A 208 -9.12 -0.22 1.76
C PHE A 208 -8.41 0.21 0.47
N ARG A 209 -7.10 0.00 0.35
CA ARG A 209 -6.35 0.28 -0.88
C ARG A 209 -6.91 -0.51 -2.05
N SER A 210 -7.13 -1.80 -1.86
CA SER A 210 -7.65 -2.69 -2.92
C SER A 210 -9.04 -2.26 -3.38
N ILE A 211 -9.91 -1.87 -2.44
CA ILE A 211 -11.25 -1.35 -2.70
C ILE A 211 -11.17 -0.02 -3.47
N LEU A 212 -10.38 0.92 -2.98
CA LEU A 212 -10.21 2.25 -3.59
C LEU A 212 -9.74 2.14 -5.04
N ILE A 213 -8.66 1.40 -5.30
CA ILE A 213 -8.15 1.18 -6.66
C ILE A 213 -9.20 0.51 -7.55
N SER A 214 -9.95 -0.48 -7.02
CA SER A 214 -11.02 -1.13 -7.77
C SER A 214 -12.14 -0.15 -8.17
N ILE A 215 -12.51 0.76 -7.27
CA ILE A 215 -13.57 1.75 -7.49
C ILE A 215 -13.13 2.79 -8.53
N LEU A 216 -11.94 3.37 -8.36
CA LEU A 216 -11.38 4.35 -9.30
C LEU A 216 -11.30 3.76 -10.72
N ARG A 217 -10.82 2.52 -10.85
CA ARG A 217 -10.77 1.81 -12.15
C ARG A 217 -12.15 1.55 -12.75
N SER A 218 -13.18 1.20 -11.96
CA SER A 218 -14.54 1.08 -12.53
C SER A 218 -15.10 2.39 -13.03
N GLN A 219 -14.87 3.45 -12.27
CA GLN A 219 -15.40 4.77 -12.58
C GLN A 219 -14.57 5.46 -13.67
N GLN A 220 -13.40 4.89 -14.01
CA GLN A 220 -12.44 5.44 -14.96
C GLN A 220 -11.98 6.85 -14.57
N ILE A 221 -11.80 7.08 -13.28
CA ILE A 221 -11.30 8.33 -12.71
C ILE A 221 -9.98 8.08 -11.99
N GLY A 222 -9.22 9.15 -11.77
CA GLY A 222 -7.92 9.13 -11.10
C GLY A 222 -6.74 8.91 -12.05
N ASP A 223 -6.98 8.56 -13.31
CA ASP A 223 -5.92 8.38 -14.29
C ASP A 223 -5.29 9.73 -14.69
N ILE A 224 -3.98 9.70 -14.93
CA ILE A 224 -3.20 10.83 -15.40
C ILE A 224 -2.59 10.53 -16.77
N PHE A 225 -2.39 11.57 -17.57
CA PHE A 225 -1.65 11.51 -18.81
C PHE A 225 -0.44 12.43 -18.75
N TYR A 226 0.72 11.88 -19.06
CA TYR A 226 1.99 12.62 -19.15
C TYR A 226 2.77 12.17 -20.39
N VAL A 227 3.79 12.93 -20.76
CA VAL A 227 4.69 12.60 -21.86
C VAL A 227 5.96 12.03 -21.27
N ASN A 228 6.31 10.79 -21.62
CA ASN A 228 7.54 10.16 -21.11
C ASN A 228 8.80 10.67 -21.84
N ALA A 229 9.98 10.22 -21.39
CA ALA A 229 11.26 10.58 -21.98
C ALA A 229 11.40 10.19 -23.47
N SER A 230 10.63 9.20 -23.95
CA SER A 230 10.57 8.79 -25.36
C SER A 230 9.56 9.59 -26.17
N ASN A 231 9.04 10.70 -25.63
CA ASN A 231 8.03 11.57 -26.22
C ASN A 231 6.72 10.86 -26.57
N GLN A 232 6.36 9.82 -25.81
CA GLN A 232 5.12 9.07 -25.93
C GLN A 232 4.13 9.50 -24.85
N ILE A 233 2.85 9.55 -25.21
CA ILE A 233 1.77 9.80 -24.25
C ILE A 233 1.52 8.51 -23.47
N VAL A 234 1.66 8.59 -22.15
CA VAL A 234 1.44 7.47 -21.24
C VAL A 234 0.23 7.78 -20.35
N ARG A 235 -0.65 6.80 -20.21
CA ARG A 235 -1.76 6.80 -19.25
C ARG A 235 -1.42 5.89 -18.09
N ILE A 236 -1.46 6.40 -16.86
CA ILE A 236 -1.34 5.59 -15.65
C ILE A 236 -2.37 6.01 -14.60
N LEU A 237 -2.75 5.05 -13.75
CA LEU A 237 -3.33 5.36 -12.45
C LEU A 237 -2.15 5.52 -11.47
N PRO A 238 -1.93 6.69 -10.85
CA PRO A 238 -0.78 6.93 -9.99
C PRO A 238 -1.01 6.27 -8.61
N GLU A 239 -0.80 4.96 -8.55
CA GLU A 239 -1.22 4.15 -7.41
C GLU A 239 -0.46 4.47 -6.11
N LEU A 240 0.81 4.85 -6.16
CA LEU A 240 1.59 5.26 -4.98
C LEU A 240 1.14 6.63 -4.47
N VAL A 241 0.77 7.57 -5.36
CA VAL A 241 0.16 8.85 -4.96
C VAL A 241 -1.17 8.60 -4.23
N ILE A 242 -2.03 7.76 -4.81
CA ILE A 242 -3.30 7.35 -4.18
C ILE A 242 -3.04 6.63 -2.84
N THR A 243 -2.04 5.75 -2.80
CA THR A 243 -1.69 5.00 -1.58
C THR A 243 -1.20 5.94 -0.48
N LYS A 244 -0.42 6.98 -0.82
CA LYS A 244 0.03 8.00 0.14
C LYS A 244 -1.16 8.75 0.75
N LEU A 245 -2.12 9.17 -0.08
CA LEU A 245 -3.34 9.84 0.40
C LEU A 245 -4.16 8.93 1.33
N LEU A 246 -4.24 7.64 1.01
CA LEU A 246 -4.88 6.65 1.88
C LEU A 246 -4.14 6.51 3.22
N ILE A 247 -2.80 6.46 3.20
CA ILE A 247 -2.01 6.40 4.44
C ILE A 247 -2.31 7.61 5.33
N ASP A 248 -2.32 8.81 4.76
CA ASP A 248 -2.59 10.04 5.51
C ASP A 248 -4.01 10.05 6.09
N TRP A 249 -5.01 9.73 5.26
CA TRP A 249 -6.40 9.59 5.69
C TRP A 249 -6.56 8.54 6.80
N TRP A 250 -5.86 7.41 6.68
CA TRP A 250 -5.92 6.34 7.67
C TRP A 250 -5.33 6.77 9.02
N ILE A 251 -4.21 7.49 9.00
CA ILE A 251 -3.58 8.05 10.19
C ILE A 251 -4.54 9.01 10.89
N GLU A 252 -5.10 9.96 10.14
CA GLU A 252 -6.02 10.96 10.67
C GLU A 252 -7.29 10.32 11.24
N ARG A 253 -7.94 9.44 10.47
CA ARG A 253 -9.20 8.81 10.89
C ARG A 253 -9.07 8.03 12.19
N PHE A 254 -7.98 7.27 12.33
CA PHE A 254 -7.80 6.36 13.47
C PHE A 254 -6.86 6.90 14.54
N GLU A 255 -6.44 8.16 14.46
CA GLU A 255 -5.50 8.79 15.41
C GLU A 255 -5.95 8.57 16.86
N ASN A 256 -7.23 8.81 17.13
CA ASN A 256 -7.84 8.76 18.47
C ASN A 256 -8.44 7.39 18.83
N LEU A 257 -8.22 6.36 18.00
CA LEU A 257 -8.74 5.02 18.27
C LEU A 257 -8.04 4.41 19.49
N ASP A 258 -8.84 3.91 20.44
CA ASP A 258 -8.35 3.30 21.68
C ASP A 258 -7.60 1.99 21.39
N ILE A 259 -6.35 1.93 21.86
CA ILE A 259 -5.47 0.78 21.68
C ILE A 259 -6.00 -0.43 22.45
N GLU A 260 -6.62 -0.24 23.62
CA GLU A 260 -7.18 -1.34 24.40
C GLU A 260 -8.37 -1.99 23.69
N GLU A 261 -9.20 -1.19 23.03
CA GLU A 261 -10.31 -1.71 22.22
C GLU A 261 -9.83 -2.44 20.97
N VAL A 262 -8.74 -1.98 20.34
CA VAL A 262 -8.09 -2.63 19.18
C VAL A 262 -7.41 -3.94 19.58
N ASP A 263 -6.83 -4.00 20.78
CA ASP A 263 -6.20 -5.21 21.34
C ASP A 263 -7.19 -6.13 22.06
N SER A 264 -8.46 -5.77 22.13
CA SER A 264 -9.51 -6.58 22.74
C SER A 264 -9.80 -7.80 21.89
N TYR A 265 -9.44 -8.98 22.40
CA TYR A 265 -9.78 -10.26 21.78
C TYR A 265 -11.28 -10.39 21.54
N LEU A 266 -12.11 -9.91 22.48
CA LEU A 266 -13.57 -9.98 22.35
C LEU A 266 -14.09 -9.16 21.17
N ASN A 267 -13.55 -7.97 20.95
CA ASN A 267 -13.93 -7.12 19.80
C ASN A 267 -13.47 -7.75 18.49
N TYR A 268 -12.24 -8.26 18.47
CA TYR A 268 -11.69 -8.94 17.31
C TYR A 268 -12.48 -10.22 16.98
N SER A 269 -12.74 -11.08 17.96
CA SER A 269 -13.46 -12.34 17.74
C SER A 269 -14.89 -12.09 17.26
N ARG A 270 -15.59 -11.10 17.84
CA ARG A 270 -16.93 -10.68 17.37
C ARG A 270 -16.89 -10.18 15.93
N THR A 271 -15.86 -9.42 15.55
CA THR A 271 -15.66 -8.97 14.16
C THR A 271 -15.53 -10.17 13.22
N ILE A 272 -14.72 -11.16 13.57
CA ILE A 272 -14.54 -12.37 12.76
C ILE A 272 -15.83 -13.18 12.65
N GLU A 273 -16.52 -13.41 13.77
CA GLU A 273 -17.78 -14.17 13.80
C GLU A 273 -18.86 -13.51 12.95
N PHE A 274 -19.01 -12.19 13.09
CA PHE A 274 -19.95 -11.40 12.31
C PHE A 274 -19.63 -11.47 10.81
N LEU A 275 -18.37 -11.29 10.42
CA LEU A 275 -17.95 -11.42 9.02
C LEU A 275 -18.18 -12.82 8.48
N ARG A 276 -17.97 -13.86 9.31
CA ARG A 276 -18.23 -15.25 8.92
C ARG A 276 -19.71 -15.48 8.67
N SER A 277 -20.60 -14.94 9.52
CA SER A 277 -22.04 -15.04 9.28
C SER A 277 -22.47 -14.34 7.98
N GLU A 278 -21.96 -13.13 7.74
CA GLU A 278 -22.25 -12.37 6.51
C GLU A 278 -21.73 -13.07 5.24
N PHE A 279 -20.56 -13.69 5.34
CA PHE A 279 -20.00 -14.51 4.26
C PHE A 279 -20.90 -15.70 3.95
N LEU A 280 -21.29 -16.47 4.96
CA LEU A 280 -22.14 -17.65 4.78
C LEU A 280 -23.51 -17.30 4.20
N LEU A 281 -24.12 -16.20 4.65
CA LEU A 281 -25.38 -15.69 4.07
C LEU A 281 -25.22 -15.35 2.60
N SER A 282 -24.15 -14.65 2.23
CA SER A 282 -23.86 -14.28 0.84
C SER A 282 -23.57 -15.51 -0.02
N TYR A 283 -22.87 -16.50 0.54
CA TYR A 283 -22.50 -17.75 -0.12
C TYR A 283 -23.72 -18.65 -0.37
N GLU A 284 -24.64 -18.78 0.60
CA GLU A 284 -25.89 -19.51 0.40
C GLU A 284 -26.81 -18.83 -0.63
N LYS A 285 -26.91 -17.49 -0.59
CA LYS A 285 -27.61 -16.74 -1.64
C LYS A 285 -27.02 -17.00 -3.03
N ALA A 286 -25.70 -17.14 -3.13
CA ALA A 286 -25.04 -17.47 -4.39
C ALA A 286 -25.43 -18.87 -4.89
N ARG A 287 -25.57 -19.85 -3.99
CA ARG A 287 -26.06 -21.19 -4.32
C ARG A 287 -27.49 -21.17 -4.83
N GLU A 288 -28.36 -20.38 -4.21
CA GLU A 288 -29.75 -20.21 -4.65
C GLU A 288 -29.83 -19.59 -6.05
N ILE A 289 -29.08 -18.50 -6.28
CA ILE A 289 -28.99 -17.86 -7.60
C ILE A 289 -28.54 -18.86 -8.65
N ARG A 290 -27.47 -19.62 -8.37
CA ARG A 290 -26.98 -20.62 -9.31
C ARG A 290 -28.00 -21.71 -9.59
N ARG A 291 -28.66 -22.26 -8.57
CA ARG A 291 -29.70 -23.29 -8.76
C ARG A 291 -30.85 -22.78 -9.63
N SER A 292 -31.16 -21.47 -9.56
CA SER A 292 -32.19 -20.86 -10.40
C SER A 292 -31.74 -20.64 -11.85
N GLU A 293 -30.48 -20.26 -12.07
CA GLU A 293 -29.93 -19.97 -13.41
C GLU A 293 -29.48 -21.23 -14.16
N GLU A 294 -28.93 -22.22 -13.44
CA GLU A 294 -28.37 -23.46 -13.98
C GLU A 294 -28.87 -24.69 -13.18
N PRO A 295 -30.16 -25.07 -13.26
CA PRO A 295 -30.74 -26.13 -12.42
C PRO A 295 -30.10 -27.51 -12.63
N THR A 296 -29.51 -27.75 -13.80
CA THR A 296 -28.91 -29.03 -14.21
C THR A 296 -27.38 -29.06 -14.04
N ALA A 297 -26.75 -27.96 -13.60
CA ALA A 297 -25.32 -27.90 -13.46
C ALA A 297 -24.81 -28.77 -12.29
N SER A 298 -23.64 -29.38 -12.49
CA SER A 298 -22.99 -30.16 -11.44
C SER A 298 -22.66 -29.29 -10.23
N TYR A 299 -22.86 -29.85 -9.04
CA TYR A 299 -22.46 -29.23 -7.78
C TYR A 299 -20.94 -28.93 -7.75
N ARG A 300 -20.13 -29.77 -8.41
CA ARG A 300 -18.66 -29.63 -8.45
C ARG A 300 -18.16 -28.39 -9.21
N SER A 301 -18.99 -27.77 -10.05
CA SER A 301 -18.61 -26.54 -10.77
C SER A 301 -19.07 -25.26 -10.07
N PHE A 302 -19.48 -25.34 -8.79
CA PHE A 302 -19.98 -24.18 -8.05
C PHE A 302 -18.90 -23.16 -7.79
N ASP A 303 -17.71 -23.61 -7.41
CA ASP A 303 -16.62 -22.70 -7.04
C ASP A 303 -16.10 -21.92 -8.26
N ASP A 304 -16.05 -22.55 -9.43
CA ASP A 304 -15.72 -21.86 -10.69
C ASP A 304 -16.78 -20.84 -11.10
N TRP A 305 -18.05 -21.21 -10.96
CA TRP A 305 -19.15 -20.30 -11.22
C TRP A 305 -19.14 -19.11 -10.26
N LEU A 306 -18.91 -19.37 -8.97
CA LEU A 306 -18.82 -18.35 -7.93
C LEU A 306 -17.64 -17.43 -8.20
N ARG A 307 -16.49 -17.97 -8.64
CA ARG A 307 -15.31 -17.19 -9.03
C ARG A 307 -15.63 -16.22 -10.16
N LYS A 308 -16.34 -16.66 -11.20
CA LYS A 308 -16.74 -15.81 -12.33
C LYS A 308 -17.78 -14.75 -11.94
N ASN A 309 -18.64 -15.07 -10.97
CA ASN A 309 -19.75 -14.22 -10.55
C ASN A 309 -19.49 -13.45 -9.23
N ARG A 310 -18.30 -13.54 -8.63
CA ARG A 310 -18.00 -13.02 -7.28
C ARG A 310 -18.38 -11.55 -7.09
N ASN A 311 -18.12 -10.69 -8.07
CA ASN A 311 -18.44 -9.27 -7.99
C ASN A 311 -19.96 -9.03 -8.01
N ARG A 312 -20.72 -9.86 -8.72
CA ARG A 312 -22.19 -9.82 -8.76
C ARG A 312 -22.79 -10.31 -7.46
N ILE A 313 -22.18 -11.34 -6.86
CA ILE A 313 -22.69 -11.99 -5.65
C ILE A 313 -22.36 -11.17 -4.40
N PHE A 314 -21.08 -10.89 -4.18
CA PHE A 314 -20.60 -10.26 -2.95
C PHE A 314 -20.54 -8.74 -3.09
N GLY A 315 -20.37 -8.21 -4.30
CA GLY A 315 -19.94 -6.83 -4.48
C GLY A 315 -18.43 -6.68 -4.25
N ARG A 316 -17.84 -5.61 -4.79
CA ARG A 316 -16.38 -5.40 -4.80
C ARG A 316 -15.80 -5.18 -3.40
N ARG A 317 -16.53 -4.42 -2.55
CA ARG A 317 -16.12 -4.06 -1.18
C ARG A 317 -16.13 -5.30 -0.27
N LYS A 318 -17.29 -5.96 -0.12
CA LYS A 318 -17.39 -7.18 0.69
C LYS A 318 -16.44 -8.26 0.24
N TYR A 319 -16.29 -8.49 -1.07
CA TYR A 319 -15.35 -9.50 -1.57
C TYR A 319 -13.91 -9.23 -1.10
N SER A 320 -13.45 -7.98 -1.20
CA SER A 320 -12.10 -7.60 -0.75
C SER A 320 -11.91 -7.81 0.76
N ILE A 321 -12.97 -7.55 1.55
CA ILE A 321 -12.96 -7.75 3.00
C ILE A 321 -12.96 -9.26 3.33
N PHE A 322 -13.81 -10.06 2.70
CA PHE A 322 -13.83 -11.51 2.90
C PHE A 322 -12.53 -12.17 2.48
N GLN A 323 -11.91 -11.74 1.37
CA GLN A 323 -10.62 -12.26 0.91
C GLN A 323 -9.51 -12.09 1.95
N ARG A 324 -9.58 -11.03 2.75
CA ARG A 324 -8.63 -10.80 3.83
C ARG A 324 -8.83 -11.74 5.02
N PHE A 325 -10.07 -11.95 5.45
CA PHE A 325 -10.36 -12.70 6.68
C PHE A 325 -10.54 -14.20 6.45
N PHE A 326 -11.00 -14.58 5.26
CA PHE A 326 -11.25 -15.94 4.86
C PHE A 326 -10.54 -16.26 3.55
N PRO A 327 -9.20 -16.09 3.51
CA PRO A 327 -8.43 -16.39 2.32
C PRO A 327 -8.71 -17.83 1.89
N ASP A 328 -8.56 -18.82 2.76
CA ASP A 328 -8.62 -20.23 2.34
C ASP A 328 -10.01 -20.68 1.87
N LEU A 329 -11.07 -20.09 2.44
CA LEU A 329 -12.45 -20.32 1.98
C LEU A 329 -12.71 -19.73 0.58
N LEU A 330 -11.82 -18.85 0.12
CA LEU A 330 -11.84 -18.24 -1.21
C LEU A 330 -10.67 -18.75 -2.10
N PHE A 331 -9.59 -19.29 -1.54
CA PHE A 331 -8.36 -19.75 -2.22
C PHE A 331 -8.27 -21.26 -2.42
N GLN A 332 -9.11 -22.08 -1.77
CA GLN A 332 -9.48 -23.39 -2.35
C GLN A 332 -10.19 -23.22 -3.72
N MET A 333 -10.54 -21.98 -4.08
CA MET A 333 -10.98 -21.59 -5.42
C MET A 333 -9.87 -20.93 -6.26
N ASN A 334 -8.57 -21.15 -6.02
CA ASN A 334 -7.50 -20.58 -6.88
C ASN A 334 -6.42 -21.58 -7.31
N GLU A 335 -6.41 -22.82 -6.81
CA GLU A 335 -5.50 -23.86 -7.24
C GLU A 335 -6.28 -25.13 -7.59
N GLU A 336 -6.52 -25.33 -8.90
CA GLU A 336 -6.64 -26.61 -9.61
C GLU A 336 -7.17 -26.34 -11.04
N SER A 337 -6.26 -25.99 -11.95
CA SER A 337 -6.37 -26.26 -13.40
C SER A 337 -5.06 -25.96 -14.13
N ILE A 338 -3.93 -26.22 -13.46
CA ILE A 338 -2.67 -26.52 -14.14
C ILE A 338 -2.36 -27.94 -13.68
N HIS A 339 -2.39 -28.88 -14.62
CA HIS A 339 -2.37 -30.34 -14.46
C HIS A 339 -3.73 -31.05 -14.45
N SER A 340 -4.34 -31.08 -15.64
CA SER A 340 -4.90 -32.31 -16.19
C SER A 340 -4.91 -32.26 -17.70
#